data_AF-A0A5C8GB72-F1
#
_entry.id   AF-A0A5C8GB72-F1
#
_cell.length_a   1.000
_cell.length_b   1.000
_cell.length_c   1.000
_cell.angle_alpha   90.00
_cell.angle_beta   90.00
_cell.angle_gamma   90.00
#
_symmetry.space_group_name_H-M   'P 1'
#
loop_
_entity.id
_entity.type
_entity.pdbx_description
1 polymer ?
#
loop_
_entity_poly.entity_id
_entity_poly.type
_entity_poly.pdbx_seq_one_letter_code
_entity_poly.pdbx_strand_id
1 'polypeptide(L)'
;MNLKYVNGNIMKSNSKNYFDEYFTKPEISERLYKKTCEIISKYENINKYTWIEPSVGDGSFYKLLPKNKIGIDIKQTKYETILSDYLNYELPEKPLIVIGNPPFGHRGVLALKFIEHSEKAEFVAFILPMFFQSLGKGSIRYRVKHFNLLYEEVLPENSFYIGNKEKDIKCCFQIWSKNYSNLKKEFCWYNQKEKIEPFNNLLKVVTVSLAKNRECGKEWIFNKKANYYLSSTFFKDINVVKDFDLVKYKSGIAIIYTTQNGRTIKKLDALFKTVDWNKYSSIATNGCRHIGKSHIYKLLEDKGFKIYL
;
A
#
# COMPACT_ATOMS: atom_id res chain seq x y z
N MET A 1 15.78 -14.07 -11.83
CA MET A 1 14.62 -14.80 -11.24
C MET A 1 13.34 -14.40 -11.97
N ASN A 2 12.52 -15.35 -12.46
CA ASN A 2 11.21 -15.03 -13.05
C ASN A 2 10.19 -14.79 -11.93
N LEU A 3 10.04 -13.55 -11.51
CA LEU A 3 9.04 -13.18 -10.49
C LEU A 3 7.63 -13.42 -10.99
N LYS A 4 6.73 -13.85 -10.10
CA LYS A 4 5.34 -14.20 -10.40
C LYS A 4 4.37 -13.38 -9.54
N TYR A 5 3.20 -13.09 -10.11
CA TYR A 5 2.05 -12.58 -9.36
C TYR A 5 1.42 -13.70 -8.51
N VAL A 6 0.49 -13.31 -7.63
CA VAL A 6 -0.28 -14.26 -6.79
C VAL A 6 -1.08 -15.26 -7.63
N ASN A 7 -1.52 -14.89 -8.83
CA ASN A 7 -2.25 -15.79 -9.73
C ASN A 7 -1.33 -16.70 -10.57
N GLY A 8 -0.02 -16.75 -10.27
CA GLY A 8 0.96 -17.59 -10.97
C GLY A 8 1.53 -17.01 -12.27
N ASN A 9 0.89 -15.98 -12.83
CA ASN A 9 1.39 -15.34 -14.05
C ASN A 9 2.72 -14.62 -13.81
N ILE A 10 3.58 -14.60 -14.83
CA ILE A 10 4.88 -13.93 -14.78
C ILE A 10 4.70 -12.42 -14.62
N MET A 11 5.51 -11.81 -13.75
CA MET A 11 5.55 -10.38 -13.55
C MET A 11 5.99 -9.69 -14.84
N LYS A 12 5.20 -8.73 -15.30
CA LYS A 12 5.56 -7.86 -16.43
C LYS A 12 6.80 -7.04 -16.09
N SER A 13 7.75 -7.01 -17.01
CA SER A 13 8.91 -6.13 -16.97
C SER A 13 8.54 -4.72 -17.47
N ASN A 14 9.23 -3.72 -16.94
CA ASN A 14 9.11 -2.34 -17.41
C ASN A 14 10.23 -2.06 -18.42
N SER A 15 9.96 -2.22 -19.71
CA SER A 15 11.00 -2.05 -20.74
C SER A 15 11.60 -0.65 -20.80
N LYS A 16 10.90 0.38 -20.31
CA LYS A 16 11.38 1.77 -20.28
C LYS A 16 12.23 2.10 -19.05
N ASN A 17 12.13 1.31 -18.00
CA ASN A 17 12.92 1.45 -16.76
C ASN A 17 13.11 0.06 -16.16
N TYR A 18 14.00 -0.73 -16.77
CA TYR A 18 14.13 -2.17 -16.49
C TYR A 18 14.48 -2.46 -15.03
N PHE A 19 15.30 -1.60 -14.43
CA PHE A 19 15.75 -1.72 -13.05
C PHE A 19 14.89 -0.93 -12.05
N ASP A 20 13.79 -0.32 -12.50
CA ASP A 20 12.94 0.57 -11.68
C ASP A 20 13.77 1.66 -10.95
N GLU A 21 14.72 2.27 -11.67
CA GLU A 21 15.60 3.33 -11.14
C GLU A 21 14.80 4.61 -10.91
N TYR A 22 14.44 4.86 -9.65
CA TYR A 22 13.89 6.12 -9.16
C TYR A 22 14.75 6.58 -7.99
N PHE A 23 15.62 7.56 -8.22
CA PHE A 23 16.55 8.02 -7.20
C PHE A 23 15.82 8.90 -6.18
N THR A 24 16.09 8.66 -4.90
CA THR A 24 15.48 9.39 -3.79
C THR A 24 16.20 10.71 -3.57
N LYS A 25 15.45 11.82 -3.45
CA LYS A 25 16.07 13.10 -3.14
C LYS A 25 16.75 13.09 -1.75
N PRO A 26 17.93 13.72 -1.59
CA PRO A 26 18.67 13.77 -0.32
C PRO A 26 17.86 14.20 0.91
N GLU A 27 17.03 15.24 0.77
CA GLU A 27 16.20 15.76 1.85
C GLU A 27 15.11 14.77 2.28
N ILE A 28 14.63 13.95 1.33
CA ILE A 28 13.67 12.89 1.60
C ILE A 28 14.35 11.75 2.35
N SER A 29 15.50 11.26 1.87
CA SER A 29 16.22 10.19 2.55
C SER A 29 16.68 10.60 3.96
N GLU A 30 17.09 11.85 4.15
CA GLU A 30 17.48 12.39 5.47
C GLU A 30 16.30 12.40 6.44
N ARG A 31 15.15 12.91 6.01
CA ARG A 31 13.93 12.93 6.83
C ARG A 31 13.48 11.52 7.21
N LEU A 32 13.50 10.60 6.25
CA LEU A 32 13.09 9.21 6.45
C LEU A 32 14.06 8.45 7.35
N TYR A 33 15.38 8.65 7.19
CA TYR A 33 16.39 8.09 8.09
C TYR A 33 16.19 8.58 9.53
N LYS A 34 16.02 9.89 9.74
CA LYS A 34 15.73 10.46 11.07
C LYS A 34 14.47 9.85 11.67
N LYS A 35 13.41 9.67 10.86
CA LYS A 35 12.16 9.03 11.30
C LYS A 35 12.39 7.56 11.68
N THR A 36 13.16 6.81 10.91
CA THR A 36 13.54 5.43 11.24
C THR A 36 14.25 5.36 12.59
N CYS A 37 15.24 6.23 12.81
CA CYS A 37 15.92 6.32 14.09
C CYS A 37 14.95 6.62 15.23
N GLU A 38 14.09 7.65 15.08
CA GLU A 38 13.10 8.04 16.10
C GLU A 38 12.14 6.89 16.45
N ILE A 39 11.63 6.15 15.46
CA ILE A 39 10.68 5.06 15.69
C ILE A 39 11.36 3.87 16.35
N ILE A 40 12.52 3.43 15.85
CA ILE A 40 13.23 2.26 16.38
C ILE A 40 13.75 2.53 17.80
N SER A 41 14.25 3.74 18.09
CA SER A 41 14.75 4.12 19.41
C SER A 41 13.70 4.09 20.53
N LYS A 42 12.40 3.99 20.19
CA LYS A 42 11.33 3.77 21.18
C LYS A 42 11.31 2.33 21.72
N TYR A 43 11.96 1.40 21.02
CA TYR A 43 11.95 -0.02 21.32
C TYR A 43 13.35 -0.57 21.62
N GLU A 44 14.37 -0.09 20.91
CA GLU A 44 15.70 -0.69 20.89
C GLU A 44 16.84 0.33 20.80
N ASN A 45 18.02 -0.03 21.31
CA ASN A 45 19.23 0.77 21.10
C ASN A 45 19.75 0.59 19.67
N ILE A 46 19.58 1.62 18.83
CA ILE A 46 19.88 1.54 17.40
C ILE A 46 21.38 1.34 17.09
N ASN A 47 22.27 1.65 18.04
CA ASN A 47 23.72 1.56 17.83
C ASN A 47 24.23 0.10 17.84
N LYS A 48 23.43 -0.87 18.30
CA LYS A 48 23.80 -2.30 18.26
C LYS A 48 23.68 -2.91 16.86
N TYR A 49 23.01 -2.24 15.95
CA TYR A 49 22.66 -2.78 14.64
C TYR A 49 23.71 -2.51 13.56
N THR A 50 23.82 -3.45 12.64
CA THR A 50 24.45 -3.24 11.34
C THR A 50 23.38 -2.77 10.36
N TRP A 51 23.63 -1.67 9.68
CA TRP A 51 22.69 -1.11 8.71
C TRP A 51 22.93 -1.69 7.32
N ILE A 52 21.88 -2.05 6.61
CA ILE A 52 21.96 -2.52 5.23
C ILE A 52 21.14 -1.60 4.33
N GLU A 53 21.75 -1.11 3.26
CA GLU A 53 21.01 -0.60 2.10
C GLU A 53 21.09 -1.61 0.94
N PRO A 54 19.96 -2.23 0.55
CA PRO A 54 19.95 -3.37 -0.37
C PRO A 54 19.95 -2.99 -1.86
N SER A 55 19.91 -1.70 -2.18
CA SER A 55 19.85 -1.16 -3.54
C SER A 55 20.34 0.28 -3.53
N VAL A 56 21.64 0.46 -3.31
CA VAL A 56 22.26 1.75 -2.95
C VAL A 56 22.02 2.86 -3.98
N GLY A 57 22.07 2.55 -5.28
CA GLY A 57 21.95 3.52 -6.36
C GLY A 57 22.91 4.70 -6.21
N ASP A 58 22.35 5.90 -6.03
CA ASP A 58 23.11 7.15 -5.82
C ASP A 58 23.62 7.35 -4.39
N GLY A 59 23.24 6.45 -3.47
CA GLY A 59 23.60 6.43 -2.06
C GLY A 59 22.90 7.50 -1.22
N SER A 60 21.71 7.92 -1.63
CA SER A 60 20.87 8.88 -0.89
C SER A 60 20.65 8.47 0.57
N PHE A 61 20.38 7.20 0.87
CA PHE A 61 20.38 6.69 2.25
C PHE A 61 21.79 6.31 2.73
N TYR A 62 22.60 5.66 1.90
CA TYR A 62 23.88 5.05 2.27
C TYR A 62 24.82 6.02 2.97
N LYS A 63 24.87 7.26 2.48
CA LYS A 63 25.70 8.33 3.04
C LYS A 63 25.31 8.74 4.46
N LEU A 64 24.05 8.53 4.85
CA LEU A 64 23.50 8.89 6.15
C LEU A 64 23.72 7.79 7.19
N LEU A 65 23.92 6.55 6.75
CA LEU A 65 24.07 5.39 7.62
C LEU A 65 25.37 5.46 8.43
N PRO A 66 25.35 4.99 9.70
CA PRO A 66 26.52 4.98 10.56
C PRO A 66 27.62 4.07 10.00
N LYS A 67 28.83 4.13 10.58
CA LYS A 67 29.99 3.37 10.09
C LYS A 67 29.75 1.86 9.95
N ASN A 68 28.97 1.27 10.86
CA ASN A 68 28.60 -0.14 10.79
C ASN A 68 27.48 -0.35 9.76
N LYS A 69 27.85 -0.35 8.47
CA LYS A 69 26.91 -0.46 7.35
C LYS A 69 27.42 -1.34 6.22
N ILE A 70 26.48 -1.90 5.46
CA ILE A 70 26.69 -2.69 4.26
C ILE A 70 25.83 -2.08 3.16
N GLY A 71 26.45 -1.78 2.02
CA GLY A 71 25.74 -1.29 0.84
C GLY A 71 25.84 -2.33 -0.27
N ILE A 72 24.70 -2.67 -0.87
CA ILE A 72 24.60 -3.67 -1.93
C ILE A 72 23.91 -3.02 -3.11
N ASP A 73 24.42 -3.26 -4.31
CA ASP A 73 23.75 -2.84 -5.53
C ASP A 73 24.04 -3.82 -6.68
N ILE A 74 23.07 -3.99 -7.57
CA ILE A 74 23.21 -4.85 -8.75
C ILE A 74 24.09 -4.18 -9.83
N LYS A 75 24.34 -2.88 -9.71
CA LYS A 75 25.25 -2.09 -10.55
C LYS A 75 26.39 -1.52 -9.73
N GLN A 76 27.51 -1.23 -10.41
CA GLN A 76 28.62 -0.54 -9.77
C GLN A 76 28.18 0.84 -9.28
N THR A 77 28.40 1.13 -8.00
CA THR A 77 28.16 2.46 -7.44
C THR A 77 29.47 3.25 -7.32
N LYS A 78 29.36 4.54 -7.01
CA LYS A 78 30.51 5.40 -6.69
C LYS A 78 31.07 5.18 -5.28
N TYR A 79 30.46 4.30 -4.50
CA TYR A 79 30.88 3.96 -3.14
C TYR A 79 31.47 2.54 -3.15
N GLU A 80 32.16 2.19 -2.05
CA GLU A 80 32.63 0.83 -1.82
C GLU A 80 31.47 -0.09 -1.39
N THR A 81 30.59 -0.38 -2.35
CA THR A 81 29.45 -1.29 -2.19
C THR A 81 29.76 -2.66 -2.75
N ILE A 82 29.05 -3.66 -2.24
CA ILE A 82 29.07 -5.02 -2.78
C ILE A 82 28.27 -5.03 -4.09
N LEU A 83 28.94 -5.33 -5.20
CA LEU A 83 28.30 -5.53 -6.51
C LEU A 83 27.61 -6.91 -6.53
N SER A 84 26.32 -6.95 -6.22
CA SER A 84 25.53 -8.19 -6.16
C SER A 84 24.03 -7.92 -6.29
N ASP A 85 23.29 -8.92 -6.74
CA ASP A 85 21.83 -8.95 -6.58
C ASP A 85 21.51 -9.21 -5.09
N TYR A 86 20.86 -8.25 -4.43
CA TYR A 86 20.48 -8.38 -3.02
C TYR A 86 19.70 -9.66 -2.72
N LEU A 87 18.82 -10.09 -3.64
CA LEU A 87 18.01 -11.30 -3.43
C LEU A 87 18.85 -12.59 -3.45
N ASN A 88 20.11 -12.53 -3.86
CA ASN A 88 21.07 -13.64 -3.79
C ASN A 88 22.18 -13.38 -2.75
N TYR A 89 22.18 -12.22 -2.09
CA TYR A 89 23.18 -11.89 -1.09
C TYR A 89 22.86 -12.59 0.24
N GLU A 90 23.84 -13.29 0.80
CA GLU A 90 23.69 -13.93 2.10
C GLU A 90 23.77 -12.89 3.23
N LEU A 91 22.65 -12.71 3.94
CA LEU A 91 22.60 -11.79 5.07
C LEU A 91 23.43 -12.31 6.25
N PRO A 92 24.25 -11.45 6.87
CA PRO A 92 25.10 -11.83 7.99
C PRO A 92 24.29 -12.13 9.26
N GLU A 93 24.79 -13.05 10.09
CA GLU A 93 24.22 -13.39 11.40
C GLU A 93 24.56 -12.32 12.46
N LYS A 94 23.89 -11.17 12.38
CA LYS A 94 24.05 -10.02 13.29
C LYS A 94 22.70 -9.35 13.50
N PRO A 95 22.53 -8.47 14.50
CA PRO A 95 21.38 -7.56 14.56
C PRO A 95 21.39 -6.63 13.34
N LEU A 96 20.35 -6.68 12.50
CA LEU A 96 20.26 -5.88 11.27
C LEU A 96 19.08 -4.89 11.27
N ILE A 97 19.33 -3.73 10.68
CA ILE A 97 18.30 -2.80 10.18
C ILE A 97 18.50 -2.66 8.68
N VAL A 98 17.46 -2.95 7.89
CA VAL A 98 17.49 -2.74 6.44
C VAL A 98 16.71 -1.48 6.12
N ILE A 99 17.29 -0.55 5.36
CA ILE A 99 16.65 0.71 4.95
C ILE A 99 16.96 1.03 3.49
N GLY A 100 16.03 1.66 2.79
CA GLY A 100 16.30 2.16 1.44
C GLY A 100 15.06 2.36 0.58
N ASN A 101 15.30 2.49 -0.73
CA ASN A 101 14.29 2.55 -1.77
C ASN A 101 14.47 1.37 -2.74
N PRO A 102 13.96 0.16 -2.40
CA PRO A 102 14.12 -1.00 -3.27
C PRO A 102 13.37 -0.82 -4.59
N PRO A 103 13.80 -1.47 -5.68
CA PRO A 103 13.04 -1.48 -6.92
C PRO A 103 11.66 -2.12 -6.71
N PHE A 104 10.60 -1.47 -7.21
CA PHE A 104 9.24 -1.85 -6.86
C PHE A 104 8.75 -3.11 -7.57
N GLY A 105 9.08 -3.26 -8.85
CA GLY A 105 8.46 -4.25 -9.72
C GLY A 105 6.97 -3.97 -9.94
N HIS A 106 6.41 -4.60 -10.98
CA HIS A 106 5.01 -4.36 -11.32
C HIS A 106 4.07 -4.78 -10.15
N ARG A 107 3.27 -3.82 -9.65
CA ARG A 107 2.38 -3.98 -8.48
C ARG A 107 3.12 -4.32 -7.17
N GLY A 108 4.38 -3.90 -7.02
CA GLY A 108 5.15 -4.03 -5.78
C GLY A 108 5.72 -5.44 -5.51
N VAL A 109 5.68 -6.34 -6.50
CA VAL A 109 6.11 -7.73 -6.32
C VAL A 109 7.59 -7.83 -5.97
N LEU A 110 8.44 -7.01 -6.58
CA LEU A 110 9.88 -7.03 -6.30
C LEU A 110 10.18 -6.42 -4.92
N ALA A 111 9.53 -5.30 -4.58
CA ALA A 111 9.64 -4.72 -3.23
C ALA A 111 9.23 -5.71 -2.12
N LEU A 112 8.17 -6.51 -2.34
CA LEU A 112 7.81 -7.57 -1.40
C LEU A 112 8.93 -8.61 -1.27
N LYS A 113 9.61 -8.99 -2.36
CA LYS A 113 10.76 -9.90 -2.29
C LYS A 113 11.94 -9.32 -1.53
N PHE A 114 12.19 -8.02 -1.64
CA PHE A 114 13.20 -7.35 -0.82
C PHE A 114 12.85 -7.39 0.67
N ILE A 115 11.58 -7.24 1.04
CA ILE A 115 11.13 -7.39 2.43
C ILE A 115 11.29 -8.85 2.90
N GLU A 116 10.84 -9.82 2.10
CA GLU A 116 10.95 -11.25 2.42
C GLU A 116 12.41 -11.69 2.59
N HIS A 117 13.30 -11.27 1.70
CA HIS A 117 14.74 -11.55 1.80
C HIS A 117 15.37 -10.95 3.05
N SER A 118 14.79 -9.87 3.58
CA SER A 118 15.25 -9.19 4.79
C SER A 118 14.82 -9.87 6.09
N GLU A 119 14.34 -11.13 6.07
CA GLU A 119 13.79 -11.85 7.23
C GLU A 119 14.74 -12.03 8.43
N LYS A 120 16.06 -11.97 8.22
CA LYS A 120 17.06 -11.97 9.30
C LYS A 120 17.13 -10.63 10.03
N ALA A 121 16.63 -9.55 9.44
CA ALA A 121 16.60 -8.24 10.06
C ALA A 121 15.52 -8.12 11.13
N GLU A 122 15.81 -7.33 12.16
CA GLU A 122 14.83 -7.02 13.20
C GLU A 122 13.91 -5.88 12.76
N PHE A 123 14.41 -5.00 11.89
CA PHE A 123 13.65 -3.90 11.31
C PHE A 123 13.92 -3.75 9.80
N VAL A 124 12.86 -3.42 9.07
CA VAL A 124 12.89 -3.13 7.63
C VAL A 124 12.16 -1.82 7.37
N ALA A 125 12.85 -0.83 6.82
CA ALA A 125 12.35 0.52 6.62
C ALA A 125 12.46 0.91 5.13
N PHE A 126 11.37 0.79 4.37
CA PHE A 126 11.42 0.99 2.92
C PHE A 126 10.47 2.08 2.42
N ILE A 127 10.92 2.77 1.39
CA ILE A 127 10.03 3.43 0.44
C ILE A 127 9.38 2.34 -0.41
N LEU A 128 8.06 2.37 -0.50
CA LEU A 128 7.23 1.35 -1.14
C LEU A 128 6.17 2.01 -2.04
N PRO A 129 5.68 1.32 -3.08
CA PRO A 129 4.57 1.84 -3.87
C PRO A 129 3.28 1.86 -3.04
N MET A 130 2.36 2.79 -3.36
CA MET A 130 1.10 2.97 -2.61
C MET A 130 0.23 1.71 -2.45
N PHE A 131 0.47 0.65 -3.24
CA PHE A 131 -0.17 -0.65 -3.03
C PHE A 131 0.03 -1.20 -1.60
N PHE A 132 1.14 -0.88 -0.93
CA PHE A 132 1.41 -1.25 0.46
C PHE A 132 0.58 -0.47 1.49
N GLN A 133 -0.09 0.62 1.08
CA GLN A 133 -1.05 1.35 1.90
C GLN A 133 -2.50 0.83 1.73
N SER A 134 -2.75 0.00 0.71
CA SER A 134 -4.09 -0.49 0.43
C SER A 134 -4.59 -1.41 1.55
N LEU A 135 -5.80 -1.15 2.05
CA LEU A 135 -6.51 -2.02 3.00
C LEU A 135 -7.52 -2.96 2.30
N GLY A 136 -7.43 -3.10 0.99
CA GLY A 136 -8.31 -3.98 0.22
C GLY A 136 -7.98 -5.46 0.44
N LYS A 137 -8.99 -6.33 0.27
CA LYS A 137 -8.78 -7.78 0.23
C LYS A 137 -7.76 -8.12 -0.86
N GLY A 138 -6.69 -8.85 -0.52
CA GLY A 138 -5.60 -9.16 -1.44
C GLY A 138 -4.52 -8.09 -1.59
N SER A 139 -4.56 -7.04 -0.76
CA SER A 139 -3.46 -6.06 -0.67
C SER A 139 -2.12 -6.75 -0.48
N ILE A 140 -1.07 -6.17 -1.07
CA ILE A 140 0.31 -6.67 -0.92
C ILE A 140 0.83 -6.47 0.50
N ARG A 141 0.32 -5.46 1.22
CA ARG A 141 0.61 -5.22 2.64
C ARG A 141 0.37 -6.47 3.48
N TYR A 142 -0.75 -7.14 3.28
CA TYR A 142 -1.13 -8.35 4.03
C TYR A 142 -0.33 -9.61 3.60
N ARG A 143 0.58 -9.49 2.63
CA ARG A 143 1.47 -10.59 2.21
C ARG A 143 2.84 -10.50 2.85
N VAL A 144 3.17 -9.37 3.50
CA VAL A 144 4.37 -9.28 4.33
C VAL A 144 4.20 -10.26 5.49
N LYS A 145 5.13 -11.22 5.59
CA LYS A 145 5.15 -12.24 6.64
C LYS A 145 6.27 -11.95 7.62
N HIS A 146 6.16 -12.46 8.84
CA HIS A 146 7.18 -12.37 9.90
C HIS A 146 7.51 -10.96 10.41
N PHE A 147 6.83 -9.94 9.91
CA PHE A 147 6.96 -8.57 10.36
C PHE A 147 5.61 -7.95 10.69
N ASN A 148 5.60 -7.06 11.67
CA ASN A 148 4.48 -6.21 12.01
C ASN A 148 4.80 -4.77 11.58
N LEU A 149 3.81 -4.07 11.03
CA LEU A 149 3.98 -2.67 10.69
C LEU A 149 4.00 -1.81 11.96
N LEU A 150 5.08 -1.04 12.15
CA LEU A 150 5.20 -0.08 13.25
C LEU A 150 4.78 1.33 12.83
N TYR A 151 5.16 1.74 11.63
CA TYR A 151 4.97 3.10 11.15
C TYR A 151 4.71 3.13 9.66
N GLU A 152 3.86 4.05 9.23
CA GLU A 152 3.73 4.42 7.83
C GLU A 152 3.44 5.90 7.61
N GLU A 153 3.90 6.44 6.50
CA GLU A 153 3.55 7.78 6.02
C GLU A 153 3.52 7.85 4.49
N VAL A 154 2.77 8.80 3.94
CA VAL A 154 2.80 9.11 2.50
C VAL A 154 3.96 10.06 2.23
N LEU A 155 4.72 9.83 1.16
CA LEU A 155 5.80 10.73 0.76
C LEU A 155 5.23 12.03 0.15
N PRO A 156 5.94 13.16 0.31
CA PRO A 156 5.58 14.41 -0.37
C PRO A 156 5.74 14.28 -1.89
N GLU A 157 5.13 15.22 -2.62
CA GLU A 157 5.24 15.28 -4.08
C GLU A 157 6.70 15.49 -4.51
N ASN A 158 7.02 15.06 -5.74
CA ASN A 158 8.35 15.20 -6.32
C ASN A 158 9.49 14.64 -5.44
N SER A 159 9.24 13.53 -4.74
CA SER A 159 10.24 12.87 -3.87
C SER A 159 11.39 12.19 -4.63
N PHE A 160 11.24 12.02 -5.95
CA PHE A 160 12.16 11.23 -6.76
C PHE A 160 12.64 11.98 -8.00
N TYR A 161 13.70 11.48 -8.60
CA TYR A 161 14.23 11.96 -9.86
C TYR A 161 14.80 10.82 -10.73
N ILE A 162 14.89 11.07 -12.04
CA ILE A 162 15.61 10.23 -13.01
C ILE A 162 16.48 11.15 -13.85
N GLY A 163 17.80 10.92 -13.83
CA GLY A 163 18.76 11.86 -14.41
C GLY A 163 18.62 13.23 -13.76
N ASN A 164 18.27 14.26 -14.53
CA ASN A 164 18.05 15.61 -14.02
C ASN A 164 16.57 16.02 -13.94
N LYS A 165 15.64 15.06 -14.03
CA LYS A 165 14.19 15.34 -14.07
C LYS A 165 13.50 14.82 -12.82
N GLU A 166 12.77 15.69 -12.15
CA GLU A 166 11.88 15.31 -11.05
C GLU A 166 10.76 14.37 -11.52
N LYS A 167 10.33 13.52 -10.59
CA LYS A 167 9.27 12.54 -10.80
C LYS A 167 8.30 12.57 -9.63
N ASP A 168 7.07 12.99 -9.91
CA ASP A 168 5.95 12.89 -8.96
C ASP A 168 5.36 11.48 -9.00
N ILE A 169 5.94 10.59 -8.20
CA ILE A 169 5.50 9.21 -8.06
C ILE A 169 4.98 9.06 -6.65
N LYS A 170 3.69 8.73 -6.52
CA LYS A 170 3.10 8.56 -5.19
C LYS A 170 3.62 7.26 -4.58
N CYS A 171 4.23 7.38 -3.40
CA CYS A 171 4.82 6.30 -2.62
C CYS A 171 4.50 6.50 -1.13
N CYS A 172 4.66 5.42 -0.35
CA CYS A 172 4.65 5.47 1.10
C CYS A 172 6.00 5.03 1.66
N PHE A 173 6.30 5.43 2.89
CA PHE A 173 7.40 4.89 3.67
C PHE A 173 6.81 4.03 4.76
N GLN A 174 7.37 2.83 4.98
CA GLN A 174 6.91 1.92 6.01
C GLN A 174 8.09 1.38 6.82
N ILE A 175 7.91 1.31 8.14
CA ILE A 175 8.84 0.67 9.07
C ILE A 175 8.15 -0.56 9.64
N TRP A 176 8.77 -1.71 9.40
CA TRP A 176 8.34 -3.04 9.80
C TRP A 176 9.28 -3.58 10.86
N SER A 177 8.75 -4.34 11.82
CA SER A 177 9.55 -4.98 12.88
C SER A 177 9.19 -6.44 13.06
N LYS A 178 10.21 -7.28 13.28
CA LYS A 178 10.05 -8.70 13.55
C LYS A 178 9.45 -8.96 14.95
N ASN A 179 9.88 -8.16 15.93
CA ASN A 179 9.62 -8.42 17.35
C ASN A 179 8.56 -7.49 17.96
N TYR A 180 8.37 -6.30 17.40
CA TYR A 180 7.46 -5.29 17.93
C TYR A 180 6.25 -5.13 17.03
N SER A 181 5.12 -4.72 17.60
CA SER A 181 3.88 -4.42 16.87
C SER A 181 3.25 -3.12 17.36
N ASN A 182 2.50 -2.45 16.48
CA ASN A 182 1.71 -1.29 16.87
C ASN A 182 0.43 -1.73 17.59
N LEU A 183 0.10 -1.07 18.70
CA LEU A 183 -1.11 -1.37 19.50
C LEU A 183 -2.41 -0.95 18.80
N LYS A 184 -2.34 -0.09 17.77
CA LYS A 184 -3.52 0.29 16.99
C LYS A 184 -4.05 -0.92 16.21
N LYS A 185 -5.23 -1.41 16.58
CA LYS A 185 -5.96 -2.41 15.79
C LYS A 185 -6.45 -1.79 14.49
N GLU A 186 -5.86 -2.20 13.38
CA GLU A 186 -6.36 -1.89 12.05
C GLU A 186 -7.40 -2.91 11.59
N PHE A 187 -8.33 -2.45 10.76
CA PHE A 187 -9.22 -3.33 10.02
C PHE A 187 -8.40 -4.26 9.10
N CYS A 188 -8.54 -5.57 9.29
CA CYS A 188 -7.91 -6.59 8.45
C CYS A 188 -8.96 -7.57 7.94
N TRP A 189 -9.08 -7.67 6.61
CA TRP A 189 -9.97 -8.62 5.95
C TRP A 189 -9.74 -10.09 6.34
N TYR A 190 -8.53 -10.43 6.77
CA TYR A 190 -8.13 -11.80 7.11
C TYR A 190 -8.35 -12.14 8.60
N ASN A 191 -8.52 -11.13 9.46
CA ASN A 191 -8.76 -11.35 10.89
C ASN A 191 -10.25 -11.58 11.22
N GLN A 192 -11.14 -11.44 10.24
CA GLN A 192 -12.55 -11.75 10.38
C GLN A 192 -12.74 -13.27 10.34
N LYS A 193 -12.80 -13.88 11.53
CA LYS A 193 -13.05 -15.32 11.71
C LYS A 193 -14.40 -15.76 11.13
N GLU A 194 -15.38 -14.86 11.17
CA GLU A 194 -16.71 -15.09 10.60
C GLU A 194 -16.74 -14.55 9.17
N LYS A 195 -17.28 -15.34 8.24
CA LYS A 195 -17.46 -14.98 6.82
C LYS A 195 -18.52 -13.86 6.61
N ILE A 196 -18.78 -13.07 7.64
CA ILE A 196 -19.80 -12.02 7.67
C ILE A 196 -19.13 -10.69 7.36
N GLU A 197 -19.65 -9.98 6.35
CA GLU A 197 -19.15 -8.65 6.03
C GLU A 197 -19.50 -7.65 7.14
N PRO A 198 -18.60 -6.70 7.47
CA PRO A 198 -18.92 -5.59 8.38
C PRO A 198 -20.20 -4.87 7.96
N PHE A 199 -21.00 -4.47 8.96
CA PHE A 199 -22.21 -3.70 8.74
C PHE A 199 -23.25 -4.41 7.85
N ASN A 200 -23.20 -5.75 7.74
CA ASN A 200 -24.15 -6.53 6.93
C ASN A 200 -25.63 -6.27 7.29
N ASN A 201 -25.91 -5.86 8.52
CA ASN A 201 -27.24 -5.50 9.02
C ASN A 201 -27.72 -4.12 8.52
N LEU A 202 -26.79 -3.28 8.05
CA LEU A 202 -27.07 -1.97 7.47
C LEU A 202 -27.08 -2.03 5.96
N LEU A 203 -26.00 -2.59 5.38
CA LEU A 203 -25.82 -2.65 3.95
C LEU A 203 -24.90 -3.79 3.51
N LYS A 204 -25.00 -4.11 2.22
CA LYS A 204 -24.10 -4.99 1.47
C LYS A 204 -23.36 -4.16 0.44
N VAL A 205 -22.06 -4.42 0.28
CA VAL A 205 -21.22 -3.74 -0.71
C VAL A 205 -20.75 -4.76 -1.74
N VAL A 206 -20.99 -4.51 -3.03
CA VAL A 206 -20.65 -5.46 -4.10
C VAL A 206 -19.84 -4.76 -5.18
N THR A 207 -18.78 -5.40 -5.68
CA THR A 207 -18.08 -4.91 -6.89
C THR A 207 -18.92 -5.20 -8.12
N VAL A 208 -19.13 -4.19 -8.95
CA VAL A 208 -19.93 -4.25 -10.18
C VAL A 208 -19.09 -3.74 -11.34
N SER A 209 -19.05 -4.48 -12.44
CA SER A 209 -18.19 -4.13 -13.57
C SER A 209 -18.70 -4.75 -14.87
N LEU A 210 -18.68 -3.94 -15.94
CA LEU A 210 -18.85 -4.34 -17.35
C LEU A 210 -17.58 -4.07 -18.17
N ALA A 211 -16.44 -3.86 -17.51
CA ALA A 211 -15.16 -3.68 -18.20
C ALA A 211 -14.75 -5.00 -18.89
N LYS A 212 -14.23 -4.90 -20.13
CA LYS A 212 -13.92 -6.04 -21.02
C LYS A 212 -13.18 -7.21 -20.37
N ASN A 213 -12.28 -6.93 -19.43
CA ASN A 213 -11.42 -7.95 -18.81
C ASN A 213 -11.89 -8.40 -17.42
N ARG A 214 -13.01 -7.88 -16.93
CA ARG A 214 -13.53 -8.17 -15.59
C ARG A 214 -15.01 -7.80 -15.49
N GLU A 215 -15.86 -8.73 -15.89
CA GLU A 215 -17.30 -8.57 -15.69
C GLU A 215 -17.74 -9.25 -14.39
N CYS A 216 -18.48 -8.52 -13.55
CA CYS A 216 -19.01 -9.06 -12.29
C CYS A 216 -20.19 -8.23 -11.77
N GLY A 217 -21.01 -8.83 -10.92
CA GLY A 217 -22.12 -8.13 -10.26
C GLY A 217 -23.23 -7.65 -11.21
N LYS A 218 -23.36 -8.22 -12.41
CA LYS A 218 -24.34 -7.84 -13.44
C LYS A 218 -25.79 -7.85 -12.95
N GLU A 219 -26.13 -8.79 -12.06
CA GLU A 219 -27.46 -8.85 -11.44
C GLU A 219 -27.83 -7.54 -10.74
N TRP A 220 -26.87 -6.91 -10.05
CA TRP A 220 -27.06 -5.62 -9.38
C TRP A 220 -26.99 -4.44 -10.33
N ILE A 221 -26.62 -4.63 -11.60
CA ILE A 221 -26.63 -3.59 -12.64
C ILE A 221 -27.95 -3.61 -13.40
N PHE A 222 -28.42 -4.79 -13.81
CA PHE A 222 -29.55 -4.91 -14.74
C PHE A 222 -30.88 -5.26 -14.07
N ASN A 223 -30.86 -6.14 -13.07
CA ASN A 223 -32.09 -6.78 -12.56
C ASN A 223 -32.50 -6.20 -11.20
N LYS A 224 -31.70 -6.45 -10.15
CA LYS A 224 -32.04 -6.08 -8.77
C LYS A 224 -31.93 -4.58 -8.51
N LYS A 225 -30.98 -3.93 -9.21
CA LYS A 225 -30.53 -2.55 -8.98
C LYS A 225 -30.00 -2.33 -7.55
N ALA A 226 -29.15 -1.33 -7.37
CA ALA A 226 -28.58 -0.97 -6.06
C ALA A 226 -29.17 0.36 -5.57
N ASN A 227 -29.06 0.64 -4.27
CA ASN A 227 -29.48 1.94 -3.74
C ASN A 227 -28.58 3.06 -4.26
N TYR A 228 -27.29 2.78 -4.41
CA TYR A 228 -26.31 3.66 -5.04
C TYR A 228 -25.23 2.86 -5.75
N TYR A 229 -24.63 3.48 -6.76
CA TYR A 229 -23.38 3.08 -7.36
C TYR A 229 -22.31 4.14 -7.14
N LEU A 230 -21.05 3.71 -7.12
CA LEU A 230 -19.90 4.58 -6.96
C LEU A 230 -18.77 4.10 -7.86
N SER A 231 -18.14 5.01 -8.59
CA SER A 231 -17.01 4.66 -9.45
C SER A 231 -15.83 4.18 -8.61
N SER A 232 -15.23 3.05 -9.00
CA SER A 232 -14.11 2.46 -8.24
C SER A 232 -12.80 3.20 -8.47
N THR A 233 -12.71 4.02 -9.53
CA THR A 233 -11.52 4.78 -9.91
C THR A 233 -11.91 6.20 -10.31
N PHE A 234 -11.17 7.21 -9.82
CA PHE A 234 -11.40 8.62 -10.11
C PHE A 234 -10.12 9.45 -9.91
N PHE A 235 -10.09 10.73 -10.33
CA PHE A 235 -8.91 11.60 -10.24
C PHE A 235 -9.13 12.87 -9.40
N LYS A 236 -10.27 13.54 -9.56
CA LYS A 236 -10.66 14.73 -8.78
C LYS A 236 -11.69 14.30 -7.73
N ASP A 237 -12.95 14.63 -7.97
CA ASP A 237 -14.05 14.22 -7.10
C ASP A 237 -14.92 13.14 -7.73
N ILE A 238 -15.69 12.49 -6.88
CA ILE A 238 -16.70 11.52 -7.25
C ILE A 238 -17.88 11.62 -6.30
N ASN A 239 -19.08 11.36 -6.82
CA ASN A 239 -20.29 11.23 -6.03
C ASN A 239 -20.94 9.88 -6.30
N VAL A 240 -21.78 9.45 -5.37
CA VAL A 240 -22.68 8.32 -5.61
C VAL A 240 -23.71 8.68 -6.67
N VAL A 241 -24.08 7.71 -7.49
CA VAL A 241 -25.08 7.84 -8.56
C VAL A 241 -26.16 6.77 -8.40
N LYS A 242 -27.37 7.03 -8.90
CA LYS A 242 -28.47 6.06 -8.86
C LYS A 242 -28.42 5.04 -10.00
N ASP A 243 -27.83 5.44 -11.13
CA ASP A 243 -27.76 4.60 -12.33
C ASP A 243 -26.33 4.18 -12.63
N PHE A 244 -26.16 2.90 -12.95
CA PHE A 244 -24.84 2.35 -13.26
C PHE A 244 -24.22 2.96 -14.52
N ASP A 245 -25.03 3.47 -15.46
CA ASP A 245 -24.52 4.08 -16.69
C ASP A 245 -23.70 5.36 -16.43
N LEU A 246 -23.89 5.98 -15.26
CA LEU A 246 -23.09 7.12 -14.80
C LEU A 246 -21.79 6.71 -14.11
N VAL A 247 -21.53 5.41 -13.94
CA VAL A 247 -20.30 4.88 -13.33
C VAL A 247 -19.16 4.94 -14.33
N LYS A 248 -18.09 5.67 -13.97
CA LYS A 248 -16.89 5.84 -14.78
C LYS A 248 -16.22 4.50 -15.06
N TYR A 249 -15.67 4.36 -16.26
CA TYR A 249 -14.95 3.17 -16.73
C TYR A 249 -15.76 1.87 -16.67
N LYS A 250 -17.10 1.96 -16.54
CA LYS A 250 -18.00 0.82 -16.39
C LYS A 250 -17.59 -0.12 -15.25
N SER A 251 -16.97 0.42 -14.18
CA SER A 251 -16.46 -0.39 -13.06
C SER A 251 -16.51 0.37 -11.74
N GLY A 252 -17.19 -0.23 -10.76
CA GLY A 252 -17.54 0.45 -9.52
C GLY A 252 -17.97 -0.48 -8.41
N ILE A 253 -18.67 0.12 -7.47
CA ILE A 253 -19.24 -0.53 -6.30
C ILE A 253 -20.73 -0.22 -6.28
N ALA A 254 -21.53 -1.26 -6.02
CA ALA A 254 -22.93 -1.17 -5.69
C ALA A 254 -23.08 -1.20 -4.17
N ILE A 255 -23.81 -0.22 -3.62
CA ILE A 255 -24.19 -0.10 -2.22
C ILE A 255 -25.67 -0.47 -2.11
N ILE A 256 -25.97 -1.51 -1.35
CA ILE A 256 -27.30 -2.11 -1.25
C ILE A 256 -27.71 -2.09 0.21
N TYR A 257 -28.83 -1.45 0.55
CA TYR A 257 -29.31 -1.42 1.93
C TYR A 257 -29.96 -2.75 2.28
N THR A 258 -29.56 -3.30 3.42
CA THR A 258 -30.15 -4.51 4.01
C THR A 258 -31.09 -4.16 5.15
N THR A 259 -30.89 -3.01 5.81
CA THR A 259 -31.80 -2.48 6.81
C THR A 259 -33.11 -2.00 6.19
N GLN A 260 -34.22 -2.24 6.89
CA GLN A 260 -35.55 -1.72 6.55
C GLN A 260 -35.94 -0.51 7.44
N ASN A 261 -35.06 -0.08 8.34
CA ASN A 261 -35.36 1.02 9.26
C ASN A 261 -35.28 2.37 8.51
N GLY A 262 -36.43 3.02 8.31
CA GLY A 262 -36.52 4.28 7.56
C GLY A 262 -35.67 5.43 8.12
N ARG A 263 -35.45 5.50 9.44
CA ARG A 263 -34.56 6.52 10.04
C ARG A 263 -33.11 6.23 9.68
N THR A 264 -32.68 4.97 9.74
CA THR A 264 -31.34 4.55 9.36
C THR A 264 -31.09 4.76 7.86
N ILE A 265 -32.07 4.44 7.01
CA ILE A 265 -31.99 4.68 5.56
C ILE A 265 -31.76 6.17 5.27
N LYS A 266 -32.56 7.07 5.87
CA LYS A 266 -32.39 8.52 5.71
C LYS A 266 -30.99 9.00 6.15
N LYS A 267 -30.46 8.45 7.24
CA LYS A 267 -29.09 8.74 7.69
C LYS A 267 -28.03 8.28 6.68
N LEU A 268 -28.16 7.07 6.14
CA LEU A 268 -27.24 6.53 5.12
C LEU A 268 -27.32 7.34 3.82
N ASP A 269 -28.53 7.72 3.39
CA ASP A 269 -28.73 8.55 2.20
C ASP A 269 -28.06 9.92 2.34
N ALA A 270 -28.28 10.60 3.47
CA ALA A 270 -27.67 11.90 3.76
C ALA A 270 -26.13 11.78 3.81
N LEU A 271 -25.63 10.69 4.41
CA LEU A 271 -24.20 10.42 4.47
C LEU A 271 -23.61 10.25 3.06
N PHE A 272 -24.06 9.28 2.28
CA PHE A 272 -23.39 8.95 1.01
C PHE A 272 -23.44 10.09 -0.02
N LYS A 273 -24.43 10.98 0.05
CA LYS A 273 -24.54 12.15 -0.81
C LYS A 273 -23.59 13.29 -0.45
N THR A 274 -23.11 13.35 0.80
CA THR A 274 -22.31 14.47 1.33
C THR A 274 -20.87 14.09 1.67
N VAL A 275 -20.52 12.81 1.52
CA VAL A 275 -19.18 12.31 1.80
C VAL A 275 -18.15 12.89 0.84
N ASP A 276 -17.07 13.40 1.40
CA ASP A 276 -15.83 13.61 0.66
C ASP A 276 -15.13 12.26 0.44
N TRP A 277 -15.27 11.73 -0.78
CA TRP A 277 -14.68 10.46 -1.16
C TRP A 277 -13.15 10.53 -1.35
N ASN A 278 -12.55 11.71 -1.42
CA ASN A 278 -11.09 11.83 -1.41
C ASN A 278 -10.52 11.34 -0.08
N LYS A 279 -11.19 11.67 1.04
CA LYS A 279 -10.83 11.16 2.36
C LYS A 279 -11.00 9.64 2.48
N TYR A 280 -11.99 9.06 1.81
CA TYR A 280 -12.32 7.63 1.85
C TYR A 280 -11.92 6.92 0.56
N SER A 281 -10.66 7.03 0.19
CA SER A 281 -10.05 6.37 -0.98
C SER A 281 -8.57 6.09 -0.76
N SER A 282 -8.01 5.18 -1.55
CA SER A 282 -6.55 4.96 -1.63
C SER A 282 -6.00 5.66 -2.87
N ILE A 283 -4.89 6.39 -2.75
CA ILE A 283 -4.19 6.95 -3.92
C ILE A 283 -3.27 5.89 -4.54
N ALA A 284 -3.23 5.81 -5.85
CA ALA A 284 -2.31 4.97 -6.61
C ALA A 284 -1.07 5.76 -7.01
N THR A 285 -0.02 5.04 -7.41
CA THR A 285 1.27 5.62 -7.83
C THR A 285 1.16 6.64 -8.96
N ASN A 286 0.17 6.48 -9.86
CA ASN A 286 -0.11 7.40 -10.97
C ASN A 286 -1.07 8.55 -10.62
N GLY A 287 -1.38 8.73 -9.33
CA GLY A 287 -2.25 9.79 -8.83
C GLY A 287 -3.76 9.52 -8.92
N CYS A 288 -4.20 8.42 -9.56
CA CYS A 288 -5.63 8.08 -9.49
C CYS A 288 -6.00 7.58 -8.09
N ARG A 289 -7.27 7.74 -7.72
CA ARG A 289 -7.82 7.26 -6.46
C ARG A 289 -8.68 6.03 -6.69
N HIS A 290 -8.65 5.11 -5.75
CA HIS A 290 -9.40 3.88 -5.75
C HIS A 290 -10.32 3.76 -4.54
N ILE A 291 -11.57 3.37 -4.80
CA ILE A 291 -12.56 3.05 -3.77
C ILE A 291 -12.85 1.56 -3.84
N GLY A 292 -13.06 0.98 -2.66
CA GLY A 292 -13.22 -0.44 -2.40
C GLY A 292 -14.16 -0.63 -1.22
N LYS A 293 -14.57 -1.87 -0.95
CA LYS A 293 -15.46 -2.17 0.19
C LYS A 293 -14.93 -1.64 1.52
N SER A 294 -13.62 -1.77 1.75
CA SER A 294 -12.96 -1.33 2.99
C SER A 294 -13.15 0.17 3.24
N HIS A 295 -13.17 0.99 2.19
CA HIS A 295 -13.36 2.43 2.31
C HIS A 295 -14.78 2.78 2.74
N ILE A 296 -15.79 2.05 2.23
CA ILE A 296 -17.19 2.20 2.67
C ILE A 296 -17.32 1.84 4.15
N TYR A 297 -16.70 0.73 4.57
CA TYR A 297 -16.75 0.29 5.96
C TYR A 297 -16.02 1.24 6.90
N LYS A 298 -14.87 1.76 6.48
CA LYS A 298 -14.14 2.76 7.26
C LYS A 298 -14.95 4.05 7.43
N LEU A 299 -15.65 4.48 6.38
CA LEU A 299 -16.56 5.60 6.45
C LEU A 299 -17.67 5.37 7.50
N LEU A 300 -18.31 4.21 7.48
CA LEU A 300 -19.38 3.90 8.44
C LEU A 300 -18.85 3.88 9.88
N GLU A 301 -17.69 3.26 10.11
CA GLU A 301 -17.03 3.24 11.42
C GLU A 301 -16.73 4.66 11.92
N ASP A 302 -16.08 5.50 11.10
CA ASP A 302 -15.75 6.89 11.44
C ASP A 302 -16.99 7.76 11.73
N LYS A 303 -18.14 7.38 11.16
CA LYS A 303 -19.42 8.07 11.36
C LYS A 303 -20.25 7.46 12.49
N GLY A 304 -19.66 6.55 13.29
CA GLY A 304 -20.25 6.02 14.51
C GLY A 304 -21.29 4.92 14.29
N PHE A 305 -21.37 4.35 13.08
CA PHE A 305 -22.17 3.15 12.88
C PHE A 305 -21.49 1.97 13.60
N LYS A 306 -22.28 1.11 14.23
CA LYS A 306 -21.76 -0.05 14.96
C LYS A 306 -21.67 -1.27 14.05
N ILE A 307 -20.54 -1.98 14.14
CA ILE A 307 -20.42 -3.33 13.57
C ILE A 307 -21.25 -4.24 14.47
N TYR A 308 -22.22 -4.93 13.87
CA TYR A 308 -22.86 -6.08 14.47
C TYR A 308 -22.16 -7.29 13.88
N LEU A 309 -21.37 -7.97 14.71
CA LEU A 309 -20.80 -9.29 14.40
C LEU A 309 -21.85 -10.33 14.76
#